data_AF-A0A3N5KYS0-F1
#
_entry.id   AF-A0A3N5KYS0-F1
#
_cell.length_a   1.000
_cell.length_b   1.000
_cell.length_c   1.000
_cell.angle_alpha   90.00
_cell.angle_beta   90.00
_cell.angle_gamma   90.00
#
_symmetry.space_group_name_H-M   'P 1'
#
loop_
_entity.id
_entity.type
_entity.pdbx_description
1 polymer ?
#
loop_
_entity_poly.entity_id
_entity_poly.type
_entity_poly.pdbx_seq_one_letter_code
_entity_poly.pdbx_strand_id
1 'polypeptide(L)'
;FDWNATDQLAEAYREMARALRPWTIDLHIAQNDGTVKGSGSHDKTGRHCQPFDPHGKLDIVRDAGAWMRGADGQPTRAFAHICWDGCMFPNAVMTGPRIWTDVLKAMIAVRDAHGWD
;
A
#
# COMPACT_ATOMS: atom_id res chain seq x y z
N PHE A 1 9.43 -5.67 15.64
CA PHE A 1 7.95 -5.57 15.74
C PHE A 1 7.38 -6.96 15.53
N ASP A 2 6.38 -7.37 16.31
CA ASP A 2 5.71 -8.65 16.11
C ASP A 2 4.65 -8.50 14.99
N TRP A 3 4.91 -9.12 13.85
CA TRP A 3 4.02 -9.03 12.68
C TRP A 3 2.67 -9.73 12.87
N ASN A 4 2.52 -10.56 13.92
CA ASN A 4 1.24 -11.18 14.24
C ASN A 4 0.32 -10.24 15.04
N ALA A 5 0.83 -9.13 15.58
CA ALA A 5 0.05 -8.12 16.29
C ALA A 5 -0.67 -7.18 15.29
N THR A 6 -1.55 -7.73 14.46
CA THR A 6 -2.18 -7.02 13.33
C THR A 6 -2.97 -5.79 13.76
N ASP A 7 -3.64 -5.83 14.92
CA ASP A 7 -4.41 -4.70 15.44
C ASP A 7 -3.51 -3.57 15.93
N GLN A 8 -2.38 -3.91 16.57
CA GLN A 8 -1.39 -2.93 17.00
C GLN A 8 -0.73 -2.26 15.79
N LEU A 9 -0.43 -3.03 14.74
CA LEU A 9 0.08 -2.50 13.48
C LEU A 9 -0.95 -1.55 12.84
N ALA A 10 -2.21 -1.96 12.78
CA ALA A 10 -3.27 -1.16 12.18
C ALA A 10 -3.52 0.15 12.93
N GLU A 11 -3.44 0.15 14.27
CA GLU A 11 -3.53 1.38 15.08
C GLU A 11 -2.35 2.31 14.83
N ALA A 12 -1.12 1.81 14.92
CA ALA A 12 0.08 2.61 14.69
C ALA A 12 0.12 3.18 13.25
N TYR A 13 -0.32 2.40 12.26
CA TYR A 13 -0.41 2.84 10.88
C TYR A 13 -1.46 3.95 10.71
N ARG A 14 -2.65 3.80 11.32
CA ARG A 14 -3.68 4.85 11.32
C ARG A 14 -3.20 6.13 12.01
N GLU A 15 -2.45 6.02 13.10
CA GLU A 15 -1.88 7.18 13.78
C GLU A 15 -0.91 7.95 12.86
N MET A 16 0.03 7.22 12.24
CA MET A 16 0.97 7.79 11.27
C MET A 16 0.24 8.44 10.08
N ALA A 17 -0.70 7.71 9.46
CA ALA A 17 -1.45 8.22 8.32
C ALA A 17 -2.26 9.47 8.71
N ARG A 18 -2.94 9.46 9.86
CA ARG A 18 -3.68 10.64 10.36
C ARG A 18 -2.79 11.86 10.52
N ALA A 19 -1.57 11.69 11.03
CA ALA A 19 -0.63 12.78 11.21
C ALA A 19 -0.18 13.36 9.85
N LEU A 20 0.10 12.51 8.86
CA LEU A 20 0.72 12.91 7.59
C LEU A 20 -0.28 13.30 6.48
N ARG A 21 -1.50 12.75 6.53
CA ARG A 21 -2.54 12.91 5.50
C ARG A 21 -2.87 14.36 5.11
N PRO A 22 -2.84 15.37 6.01
CA PRO A 22 -3.06 16.77 5.61
C PRO A 22 -2.10 17.29 4.53
N TRP A 23 -0.94 16.65 4.34
CA TRP A 23 0.06 17.02 3.34
C TRP A 23 0.17 16.01 2.19
N THR A 24 -0.69 15.00 2.15
CA THR A 24 -0.69 13.99 1.09
C THR A 24 -1.31 14.56 -0.18
N ILE A 25 -0.49 14.70 -1.22
CA ILE A 25 -0.91 15.18 -2.55
C ILE A 25 -0.96 14.07 -3.61
N ASP A 26 -0.39 12.90 -3.29
CA ASP A 26 -0.28 11.75 -4.16
C ASP A 26 -0.18 10.47 -3.30
N LEU A 27 -0.71 9.36 -3.81
CA LEU A 27 -0.74 8.09 -3.10
C LEU A 27 -0.27 6.94 -3.99
N HIS A 28 0.88 6.39 -3.62
CA HIS A 28 1.45 5.17 -4.17
C HIS A 28 1.20 4.00 -3.21
N ILE A 29 0.55 2.95 -3.71
CA ILE A 29 0.24 1.73 -2.97
C ILE A 29 1.27 0.67 -3.32
N ALA A 30 1.86 0.06 -2.30
CA ALA A 30 2.80 -1.05 -2.42
C ALA A 30 2.51 -2.11 -1.36
N GLN A 31 2.86 -3.37 -1.64
CA GLN A 31 2.97 -4.40 -0.62
C GLN A 31 4.41 -4.49 -0.11
N ASN A 32 4.60 -4.85 1.16
CA ASN A 32 5.92 -4.93 1.79
C ASN A 32 6.05 -6.25 2.56
N ASP A 33 7.20 -6.91 2.47
CA ASP A 33 7.46 -8.18 3.17
C ASP A 33 8.02 -8.01 4.60
N GLY A 34 8.20 -6.76 5.04
CA GLY A 34 8.70 -6.40 6.37
C GLY A 34 10.21 -6.55 6.53
N THR A 35 10.94 -6.88 5.46
CA THR A 35 12.40 -6.92 5.47
C THR A 35 12.98 -5.54 5.19
N VAL A 36 14.03 -5.20 5.95
CA VAL A 36 14.86 -4.01 5.72
C VAL A 36 16.03 -4.41 4.83
N LYS A 37 16.34 -3.55 3.86
CA LYS A 37 17.13 -3.75 2.62
C LYS A 37 16.21 -3.99 1.41
N GLY A 38 15.73 -2.89 0.82
CA GLY A 38 15.17 -2.89 -0.53
C GLY A 38 16.21 -3.31 -1.59
N SER A 39 15.86 -3.20 -2.87
CA SER A 39 16.77 -3.49 -3.98
C SER A 39 17.22 -2.20 -4.69
N GLY A 40 18.41 -2.22 -5.29
CA GLY A 40 18.94 -1.07 -6.03
C GLY A 40 19.35 0.09 -5.12
N SER A 41 18.92 1.31 -5.40
CA SER A 41 19.23 2.51 -4.57
C SER A 41 18.45 2.57 -3.25
N HIS A 42 17.63 1.56 -2.96
CA HIS A 42 16.68 1.52 -1.84
C HIS A 42 17.18 0.71 -0.62
N ASP A 43 18.49 0.62 -0.42
CA ASP A 43 19.11 -0.18 0.66
C ASP A 43 18.68 0.22 2.09
N LYS A 44 18.13 1.42 2.25
CA LYS A 44 17.64 1.95 3.54
C LYS A 44 16.12 1.91 3.69
N THR A 45 15.38 1.47 2.67
CA THR A 45 13.91 1.39 2.72
C THR A 45 13.45 -0.04 2.92
N GLY A 46 12.16 -0.19 3.25
CA GLY A 46 11.51 -1.49 3.24
C GLY A 46 11.43 -2.05 1.82
N ARG A 47 11.36 -3.37 1.70
CA ARG A 47 11.32 -4.07 0.41
C ARG A 47 9.89 -4.22 -0.11
N HIS A 48 9.61 -3.67 -1.28
CA HIS A 48 8.33 -3.92 -1.96
C HIS A 48 8.28 -5.36 -2.47
N CYS A 49 7.13 -6.00 -2.33
CA CYS A 49 6.84 -7.32 -2.89
C CYS A 49 5.52 -7.31 -3.66
N GLN A 50 5.15 -8.44 -4.26
CA GLN A 50 3.96 -8.53 -5.11
C GLN A 50 2.67 -8.41 -4.26
N PRO A 51 1.53 -7.98 -4.84
CA PRO A 51 0.31 -7.72 -4.06
C PRO A 51 -0.16 -8.88 -3.18
N PHE A 52 -0.02 -10.11 -3.68
CA PHE A 52 -0.44 -11.35 -3.00
C PHE A 52 0.75 -12.23 -2.58
N ASP A 53 1.91 -11.60 -2.34
CA ASP A 53 3.06 -12.31 -1.80
C ASP A 53 2.71 -12.94 -0.43
N PRO A 54 2.98 -14.24 -0.20
CA PRO A 54 2.65 -14.91 1.07
C PRO A 54 3.39 -14.32 2.28
N HIS A 55 4.44 -13.53 2.06
CA HIS A 55 5.17 -12.83 3.10
C HIS A 55 4.74 -11.37 3.28
N GLY A 56 3.80 -10.89 2.46
CA GLY A 56 3.23 -9.54 2.57
C GLY A 56 2.70 -9.24 3.98
N LYS A 57 2.99 -8.04 4.47
CA LYS A 57 2.67 -7.61 5.84
C LYS A 57 1.51 -6.64 5.92
N LEU A 58 1.24 -5.92 4.83
CA LEU A 58 0.16 -4.95 4.79
C LEU A 58 -1.14 -5.63 4.36
N ASP A 59 -2.23 -5.20 4.99
CA ASP A 59 -3.54 -5.38 4.40
C ASP A 59 -3.75 -4.18 3.46
N ILE A 60 -3.47 -4.39 2.18
CA ILE A 60 -3.46 -3.33 1.16
C ILE A 60 -4.76 -2.52 1.19
N VAL A 61 -5.90 -3.19 1.31
CA VAL A 61 -7.21 -2.52 1.28
C VAL A 61 -7.43 -1.72 2.55
N ARG A 62 -7.23 -2.32 3.73
CA ARG A 62 -7.38 -1.62 5.01
C ARG A 62 -6.43 -0.42 5.11
N ASP A 63 -5.16 -0.64 4.79
CA ASP A 63 -4.10 0.32 5.03
C ASP A 63 -4.14 1.49 4.01
N ALA A 64 -4.59 1.24 2.78
CA ALA A 64 -4.93 2.33 1.85
C ALA A 64 -6.06 3.23 2.39
N GLY A 65 -7.05 2.64 3.06
CA GLY A 65 -8.15 3.36 3.69
C GLY A 65 -7.70 4.39 4.73
N ALA A 66 -6.62 4.11 5.47
CA ALA A 66 -6.06 5.06 6.45
C ALA A 66 -5.59 6.38 5.79
N TRP A 67 -5.15 6.32 4.53
CA TRP A 67 -4.76 7.48 3.73
C TRP A 67 -5.93 8.10 2.98
N MET A 68 -6.84 7.27 2.47
CA MET A 68 -7.92 7.73 1.61
C MET A 68 -9.11 8.31 2.37
N ARG A 69 -9.33 7.91 3.64
CA ARG A 69 -10.48 8.33 4.46
C ARG A 69 -10.10 9.21 5.64
N GLY A 70 -10.89 10.25 5.89
CA GLY A 70 -10.81 11.13 7.04
C GLY A 70 -11.10 10.43 8.37
N ALA A 71 -10.94 11.17 9.48
CA ALA A 71 -11.29 10.65 10.81
C ALA A 71 -12.81 10.45 10.99
N ASP A 72 -13.60 11.16 10.19
CA ASP A 72 -15.05 11.00 10.01
C ASP A 72 -15.43 9.80 9.14
N GLY A 73 -14.43 9.07 8.64
CA GLY A 73 -14.59 7.96 7.75
C GLY A 73 -14.97 8.36 6.33
N GLN A 74 -15.03 9.65 5.95
CA GLN A 74 -15.37 10.06 4.58
C GLN A 74 -14.14 10.10 3.67
N PRO A 75 -14.26 9.82 2.35
CA PRO A 75 -13.13 9.97 1.45
C PRO A 75 -12.59 11.40 1.46
N THR A 76 -11.28 11.56 1.61
CA THR A 76 -10.64 12.88 1.72
C THR A 76 -10.62 13.65 0.40
N ARG A 77 -10.66 12.94 -0.74
CA ARG A 77 -10.55 13.50 -2.09
C ARG A 77 -9.28 14.37 -2.29
N ALA A 78 -8.21 14.09 -1.52
CA ALA A 78 -6.97 14.87 -1.54
C ALA A 78 -6.16 14.70 -2.85
N PHE A 79 -6.40 13.60 -3.58
CA PHE A 79 -5.77 13.26 -4.86
C PHE A 79 -6.80 12.62 -5.79
N ALA A 80 -6.61 12.76 -7.11
CA ALA A 80 -7.56 12.29 -8.10
C ALA A 80 -7.34 10.82 -8.54
N HIS A 81 -6.15 10.28 -8.27
CA HIS A 81 -5.75 8.94 -8.69
C HIS A 81 -4.93 8.26 -7.59
N ILE A 82 -4.91 6.93 -7.65
CA ILE A 82 -4.02 6.08 -6.86
C ILE A 82 -3.10 5.31 -7.80
N CYS A 83 -1.82 5.22 -7.44
CA CYS A 83 -0.80 4.53 -8.22
C CYS A 83 -0.39 3.23 -7.53
N TRP A 84 0.01 2.22 -8.30
CA TRP A 84 0.73 1.07 -7.75
C TRP A 84 2.23 1.31 -7.87
N ASP A 85 2.98 1.08 -6.79
CA ASP A 85 4.44 1.15 -6.79
C ASP A 85 5.05 -0.25 -6.90
N GLY A 86 5.47 -0.58 -8.12
CA GLY A 86 6.20 -1.80 -8.47
C GLY A 86 7.71 -1.60 -8.61
N CYS A 87 8.31 -0.52 -8.06
CA CYS A 87 9.71 -0.14 -8.36
C CYS A 87 10.76 -1.21 -8.03
N MET A 88 10.41 -2.19 -7.18
CA MET A 88 11.31 -3.30 -6.81
C MET A 88 10.96 -4.64 -7.48
N PHE A 89 10.04 -4.66 -8.45
CA PHE A 89 9.70 -5.89 -9.16
C PHE A 89 10.85 -6.31 -10.10
N PRO A 90 11.31 -7.58 -10.05
CA PRO A 90 12.26 -8.07 -11.04
C PRO A 90 11.68 -7.99 -12.46
N ASN A 91 12.53 -7.73 -13.46
CA ASN A 91 12.10 -7.68 -14.87
C ASN A 91 11.30 -8.91 -15.30
N ALA A 92 11.71 -10.11 -14.84
CA ALA A 92 11.03 -11.36 -15.15
C ALA A 92 9.58 -11.42 -14.61
N VAL A 93 9.28 -10.69 -13.54
CA VAL A 93 7.92 -10.54 -13.02
C VAL A 93 7.14 -9.58 -13.92
N MET A 94 7.72 -8.42 -14.24
CA MET A 94 7.06 -7.37 -15.04
C MET A 94 6.73 -7.78 -16.48
N THR A 95 7.47 -8.73 -17.06
CA THR A 95 7.17 -9.26 -18.40
C THR A 95 6.02 -10.28 -18.40
N GLY A 96 5.58 -10.75 -17.23
CA GLY A 96 4.44 -11.66 -17.10
C GLY A 96 3.11 -10.90 -17.05
N PRO A 97 2.05 -11.35 -17.75
CA PRO A 97 0.74 -10.70 -17.67
C PRO A 97 0.09 -10.84 -16.28
N ARG A 98 0.38 -11.93 -15.57
CA ARG A 98 -0.22 -12.25 -14.27
C ARG A 98 -0.02 -11.14 -13.24
N ILE A 99 1.19 -10.57 -13.13
CA ILE A 99 1.45 -9.54 -12.11
C ILE A 99 0.54 -8.32 -12.32
N TRP A 100 0.28 -7.95 -13.57
CA TRP A 100 -0.57 -6.80 -13.88
C TRP A 100 -2.05 -7.08 -13.58
N THR A 101 -2.51 -8.32 -13.79
CA THR A 101 -3.84 -8.75 -13.32
C THR A 101 -3.94 -8.70 -11.80
N ASP A 102 -2.91 -9.16 -11.10
CA ASP A 102 -2.90 -9.19 -9.63
C ASP A 102 -2.87 -7.77 -9.05
N VAL A 103 -2.07 -6.87 -9.63
CA VAL A 103 -2.06 -5.43 -9.28
C VAL A 103 -3.42 -4.81 -9.54
N LEU A 104 -4.00 -5.01 -10.74
CA LEU A 104 -5.31 -4.45 -11.08
C LEU A 104 -6.39 -4.92 -10.10
N LYS A 105 -6.39 -6.21 -9.73
CA LYS A 105 -7.33 -6.76 -8.74
C LYS A 105 -7.19 -6.07 -7.38
N ALA A 106 -5.97 -5.85 -6.89
CA ALA A 106 -5.72 -5.15 -5.63
C ALA A 106 -6.19 -3.69 -5.69
N MET A 107 -5.88 -2.98 -6.77
CA MET A 107 -6.25 -1.57 -6.94
C MET A 107 -7.77 -1.37 -7.11
N ILE A 108 -8.47 -2.30 -7.78
CA ILE A 108 -9.93 -2.32 -7.83
C ILE A 108 -10.51 -2.51 -6.43
N ALA A 109 -9.98 -3.45 -5.64
CA ALA A 109 -10.48 -3.66 -4.28
C ALA A 109 -10.30 -2.41 -3.38
N VAL A 110 -9.18 -1.69 -3.53
CA VAL A 110 -8.98 -0.40 -2.84
C VAL A 110 -10.00 0.64 -3.29
N ARG A 111 -10.18 0.79 -4.60
CA ARG A 111 -11.15 1.74 -5.17
C ARG A 111 -12.57 1.43 -4.70
N ASP A 112 -13.00 0.17 -4.76
CA ASP A 112 -14.35 -0.23 -4.39
C ASP A 112 -14.62 -0.01 -2.90
N ALA A 113 -13.60 -0.09 -2.03
CA ALA A 113 -13.73 0.16 -0.59
C ALA A 113 -13.66 1.65 -0.21
N HIS A 114 -12.79 2.44 -0.87
CA HIS A 114 -12.39 3.78 -0.40
C HIS A 114 -12.53 4.89 -1.42
N GLY A 115 -12.82 4.53 -2.67
CA GLY A 115 -13.13 5.48 -3.72
C GLY A 115 -14.40 6.27 -3.43
N TRP A 116 -14.61 7.27 -4.25
CA TRP A 116 -15.83 8.04 -4.35
C TRP A 116 -16.20 8.00 -5.83
N ASP A 117 -17.47 7.72 -6.12
CA ASP A 117 -18.08 7.47 -7.45
C ASP A 117 -18.31 5.98 -7.77
#